data_AF-A0A0D8Y9F0-F1
#
_entry.id   AF-A0A0D8Y9F0-F1
#
_cell.length_a   1.000
_cell.length_b   1.000
_cell.length_c   1.000
_cell.angle_alpha   90.00
_cell.angle_beta   90.00
_cell.angle_gamma   90.00
#
_symmetry.space_group_name_H-M   'P 1'
#
loop_
_entity.id
_entity.type
_entity.pdbx_description
1 polymer ?
#
loop_
_entity_poly.entity_id
_entity_poly.type
_entity_poly.pdbx_seq_one_letter_code
_entity_poly.pdbx_strand_id
1 'polypeptide(L)'
;MTQCPGFTETGKGVVTQSEEIASGNKRAIKKFFHRLKESVGIVERTQFSKKLSETMEHFDQYKVDYTHRAFQLCLDHLSDALYTATQENGRFRTAVPKLELAPPPKEDQYEVVASCLTDNKTFEDYRNHKQQVTLYEKQAIEHREYLRRARRALHNIRTFVQHDYWVIALQRTELDSLRSEMDFAKADLAAEKEEQLAEQKRKIYKKAADAYEQKLAEVTSSMNDFPKHRKSHVADVLEWAKCTRSYHDKMAKLLGDDVVKKD
;
A
#
# COMPACT_ATOMS: atom_id res chain seq x y z
N MET A 1 6.18 -7.12 -47.35
CA MET A 1 6.51 -5.69 -47.59
C MET A 1 5.22 -4.88 -47.48
N THR A 2 5.35 -3.55 -47.27
CA THR A 2 4.34 -2.47 -47.03
C THR A 2 3.67 -2.47 -45.65
N GLN A 3 4.25 -1.78 -44.65
CA GLN A 3 4.27 -0.32 -44.34
C GLN A 3 3.02 0.15 -43.58
N CYS A 4 3.21 0.46 -42.29
CA CYS A 4 2.27 1.18 -41.43
C CYS A 4 2.23 2.68 -41.75
N PRO A 5 1.05 3.31 -41.78
CA PRO A 5 0.92 4.76 -41.75
C PRO A 5 0.49 5.26 -40.35
N GLY A 6 1.04 6.41 -39.94
CA GLY A 6 0.33 7.32 -39.06
C GLY A 6 0.98 7.64 -37.71
N PHE A 7 2.18 8.23 -37.73
CA PHE A 7 2.61 9.15 -36.67
C PHE A 7 2.04 10.52 -37.00
N THR A 8 1.23 11.11 -36.11
CA THR A 8 0.90 12.54 -36.15
C THR A 8 1.05 13.11 -34.75
N GLU A 9 2.01 14.02 -34.61
CA GLU A 9 2.18 14.91 -33.48
C GLU A 9 1.03 15.94 -33.41
N THR A 10 0.83 16.44 -32.19
CA THR A 10 -0.01 17.58 -31.76
C THR A 10 -1.49 17.29 -31.45
N GLY A 11 -1.78 17.26 -30.15
CA GLY A 11 -3.15 17.23 -29.61
C GLY A 11 -3.12 17.26 -28.09
N LYS A 12 -3.34 18.44 -27.51
CA LYS A 12 -3.44 18.66 -26.06
C LYS A 12 -4.56 17.82 -25.44
N GLY A 13 -4.22 17.14 -24.34
CA GLY A 13 -5.01 17.08 -23.11
C GLY A 13 -6.24 16.16 -23.08
N VAL A 14 -6.13 15.06 -22.35
CA VAL A 14 -7.00 14.80 -21.19
C VAL A 14 -6.12 14.18 -20.11
N VAL A 15 -5.49 15.03 -19.30
CA VAL A 15 -4.82 14.60 -18.06
C VAL A 15 -5.94 14.21 -17.09
N THR A 16 -6.01 12.92 -16.81
CA THR A 16 -6.93 12.28 -15.89
C THR A 16 -6.75 12.88 -14.49
N GLN A 17 -7.82 13.47 -13.95
CA GLN A 17 -7.95 14.04 -12.59
C GLN A 17 -7.55 13.11 -11.42
N SER A 18 -7.11 11.87 -11.69
CA SER A 18 -6.70 10.90 -10.67
C SER A 18 -5.19 10.75 -10.52
N GLU A 19 -4.37 11.14 -11.51
CA GLU A 19 -2.91 11.22 -11.34
C GLU A 19 -2.53 12.39 -10.42
N GLU A 20 -3.35 13.45 -10.38
CA GLU A 20 -3.11 14.63 -9.56
C GLU A 20 -3.29 14.36 -8.05
N ILE A 21 -4.13 13.41 -7.63
CA ILE A 21 -4.43 13.22 -6.20
C ILE A 21 -3.31 12.41 -5.50
N ALA A 22 -2.85 11.31 -6.11
CA ALA A 22 -1.81 10.45 -5.53
C ALA A 22 -0.39 11.01 -5.71
N SER A 23 -0.11 11.63 -6.87
CA SER A 23 1.15 12.36 -7.09
C SER A 23 1.14 13.71 -6.36
N GLY A 24 -0.03 14.36 -6.24
CA GLY A 24 -0.22 15.60 -5.51
C GLY A 24 0.06 15.43 -4.03
N ASN A 25 -0.47 14.38 -3.38
CA ASN A 25 -0.15 14.12 -1.97
C ASN A 25 1.34 13.85 -1.77
N LYS A 26 1.97 12.97 -2.56
CA LYS A 26 3.43 12.71 -2.44
C LYS A 26 4.28 13.97 -2.71
N ARG A 27 3.89 14.81 -3.67
CA ARG A 27 4.62 16.03 -4.06
C ARG A 27 4.35 17.20 -3.11
N ALA A 28 3.14 17.32 -2.57
CA ALA A 28 2.78 18.28 -1.52
C ALA A 28 3.49 17.93 -0.21
N ILE A 29 3.49 16.64 0.17
CA ILE A 29 4.24 16.10 1.30
C ILE A 29 5.75 16.37 1.13
N LYS A 30 6.32 16.09 -0.05
CA LYS A 30 7.74 16.38 -0.35
C LYS A 30 8.07 17.88 -0.31
N LYS A 31 7.17 18.75 -0.77
CA LYS A 31 7.31 20.21 -0.67
C LYS A 31 7.20 20.72 0.76
N PHE A 32 6.34 20.10 1.58
CA PHE A 32 6.20 20.39 3.00
C PHE A 32 7.49 20.03 3.75
N PHE A 33 8.04 18.83 3.50
CA PHE A 33 9.34 18.39 4.05
C PHE A 33 10.50 19.34 3.72
N HIS A 34 10.49 19.97 2.54
CA HIS A 34 11.58 20.86 2.13
C HIS A 34 11.53 22.24 2.78
N ARG A 35 10.33 22.78 3.06
CA ARG A 35 10.18 24.10 3.70
C ARG A 35 10.51 24.08 5.21
N LEU A 36 10.31 22.94 5.87
CA LEU A 36 10.53 22.79 7.32
C LEU A 36 12.01 22.66 7.70
N LYS A 37 12.87 22.19 6.78
CA LYS A 37 14.30 21.95 7.07
C LYS A 37 15.12 23.24 7.15
N GLU A 38 14.57 24.38 6.74
CA GLU A 38 15.29 25.65 6.62
C GLU A 38 15.20 26.56 7.86
N SER A 39 14.38 26.28 8.88
CA SER A 39 14.00 27.30 9.88
C SER A 39 14.45 27.14 11.33
N VAL A 40 15.20 26.10 11.73
CA VAL A 40 15.46 25.87 13.18
C VAL A 40 16.94 25.82 13.51
N GLY A 41 17.45 26.95 14.02
CA GLY A 41 18.75 27.07 14.70
C GLY A 41 18.72 26.53 16.14
N ILE A 42 19.89 26.55 16.78
CA ILE A 42 20.25 25.93 18.07
C ILE A 42 19.28 26.34 19.21
N VAL A 43 18.24 25.56 19.45
CA VAL A 43 17.34 25.66 20.61
C VAL A 43 17.30 24.30 21.31
N GLU A 44 17.28 24.29 22.64
CA GLU A 44 17.17 23.05 23.42
C GLU A 44 15.86 22.34 23.09
N ARG A 45 15.97 21.11 22.58
CA ARG A 45 14.85 20.37 22.00
C ARG A 45 14.13 19.55 23.06
N THR A 46 12.82 19.72 23.19
CA THR A 46 12.00 18.90 24.08
C THR A 46 12.09 17.43 23.67
N GLN A 47 12.36 16.53 24.62
CA GLN A 47 12.43 15.10 24.35
C GLN A 47 11.05 14.44 24.47
N PHE A 48 10.78 13.48 23.58
CA PHE A 48 9.62 12.60 23.73
C PHE A 48 9.84 11.62 24.89
N SER A 49 8.76 11.07 25.44
CA SER A 49 8.86 9.98 26.40
C SER A 49 9.58 8.78 25.76
N LYS A 50 10.40 8.08 26.55
CA LYS A 50 11.12 6.88 26.09
C LYS A 50 10.18 5.86 25.41
N LYS A 51 9.03 5.60 26.02
CA LYS A 51 7.99 4.70 25.48
C LYS A 51 7.50 5.13 24.09
N LEU A 52 7.23 6.42 23.89
CA LEU A 52 6.76 6.93 22.60
C LEU A 52 7.86 6.83 21.54
N SER A 53 9.09 7.19 21.89
CA SER A 53 10.26 7.06 21.00
C SER A 53 10.48 5.62 20.56
N GLU A 54 10.46 4.66 21.48
CA GLU A 54 10.58 3.23 21.19
C GLU A 54 9.44 2.74 20.29
N THR A 55 8.20 3.21 20.52
CA THR A 55 7.05 2.81 19.70
C THR A 55 7.14 3.37 18.28
N MET A 56 7.59 4.62 18.14
CA MET A 56 7.87 5.24 16.84
C MET A 56 8.98 4.50 16.09
N GLU A 57 10.05 4.12 16.79
CA GLU A 57 11.15 3.34 16.21
C GLU A 57 10.66 1.96 15.73
N HIS A 58 9.86 1.26 16.54
CA HIS A 58 9.24 -0.01 16.14
C HIS A 58 8.28 0.14 14.95
N PHE A 59 7.57 1.27 14.86
CA PHE A 59 6.72 1.58 13.72
C PHE A 59 7.56 1.85 12.45
N ASP A 60 8.67 2.56 12.57
CA ASP A 60 9.60 2.82 11.47
C ASP A 60 10.28 1.54 11.00
N GLN A 61 10.74 0.69 11.92
CA GLN A 61 11.25 -0.64 11.60
C GLN A 61 10.19 -1.53 10.91
N TYR A 62 8.91 -1.25 11.12
CA TYR A 62 7.82 -1.95 10.45
C TYR A 62 7.55 -1.47 9.02
N LYS A 63 8.01 -0.27 8.64
CA LYS A 63 7.92 0.19 7.24
C LYS A 63 9.22 0.69 6.62
N VAL A 64 9.95 1.67 7.15
CA VAL A 64 11.28 2.12 6.66
C VAL A 64 11.98 3.01 7.70
N ASP A 65 13.32 2.87 7.84
CA ASP A 65 14.23 3.89 8.40
C ASP A 65 14.96 4.64 7.27
N TYR A 66 15.08 5.97 7.38
CA TYR A 66 15.54 6.89 6.33
C TYR A 66 17.04 7.19 6.39
N THR A 67 17.88 6.29 6.90
CA THR A 67 19.33 6.39 6.74
C THR A 67 19.91 4.99 6.90
N HIS A 68 20.65 4.52 5.91
CA HIS A 68 21.23 3.17 5.81
C HIS A 68 20.27 2.07 5.30
N ARG A 69 20.60 1.53 4.11
CA ARG A 69 19.96 0.37 3.46
C ARG A 69 19.71 -0.79 4.46
N ALA A 70 18.46 -1.10 4.82
CA ALA A 70 18.03 -2.47 5.21
C ALA A 70 16.54 -2.67 5.58
N PHE A 71 15.70 -1.66 5.80
CA PHE A 71 14.35 -1.90 6.36
C PHE A 71 13.17 -1.38 5.54
N GLN A 72 13.36 -1.20 4.23
CA GLN A 72 12.28 -1.04 3.26
C GLN A 72 11.55 -2.37 2.93
N LEU A 73 11.90 -3.46 3.63
CA LEU A 73 11.83 -4.82 3.10
C LEU A 73 10.72 -5.71 3.66
N CYS A 74 10.06 -5.43 4.80
CA CYS A 74 9.16 -6.44 5.37
C CYS A 74 7.75 -6.38 4.78
N LEU A 75 6.97 -5.33 5.05
CA LEU A 75 5.56 -5.33 4.64
C LEU A 75 5.38 -5.01 3.15
N ASP A 76 6.18 -4.10 2.59
CA ASP A 76 6.13 -3.78 1.16
C ASP A 76 6.60 -4.97 0.30
N HIS A 77 7.70 -5.65 0.66
CA HIS A 77 8.09 -6.86 -0.09
C HIS A 77 7.19 -8.05 0.19
N LEU A 78 6.69 -8.22 1.42
CA LEU A 78 5.70 -9.25 1.68
C LEU A 78 4.47 -9.02 0.81
N SER A 79 3.97 -7.79 0.77
CA SER A 79 2.85 -7.40 -0.10
C SER A 79 3.17 -7.72 -1.57
N ASP A 80 4.32 -7.29 -2.08
CA ASP A 80 4.74 -7.54 -3.47
C ASP A 80 4.90 -9.03 -3.79
N ALA A 81 5.52 -9.79 -2.88
CA ALA A 81 5.70 -11.24 -3.01
C ALA A 81 4.36 -11.97 -3.02
N LEU A 82 3.43 -11.61 -2.14
CA LEU A 82 2.09 -12.20 -2.07
C LEU A 82 1.28 -11.87 -3.34
N TYR A 83 1.40 -10.65 -3.87
CA TYR A 83 0.75 -10.30 -5.13
C TYR A 83 1.36 -10.99 -6.34
N THR A 84 2.69 -11.13 -6.38
CA THR A 84 3.40 -11.86 -7.43
C THR A 84 3.06 -13.34 -7.41
N ALA A 85 2.99 -13.96 -6.24
CA ALA A 85 2.56 -15.35 -6.07
C ALA A 85 1.07 -15.55 -6.39
N THR A 86 0.24 -14.52 -6.23
CA THR A 86 -1.18 -14.60 -6.56
C THR A 86 -1.43 -14.46 -8.06
N GLN A 87 -0.71 -13.55 -8.73
CA GLN A 87 -0.83 -13.28 -10.15
C GLN A 87 0.58 -13.18 -10.75
N GLU A 88 1.08 -14.27 -11.32
CA GLU A 88 2.46 -14.35 -11.85
C GLU A 88 2.66 -13.48 -13.09
N ASN A 89 1.59 -13.21 -13.85
CA ASN A 89 1.68 -12.35 -15.02
C ASN A 89 1.68 -10.87 -14.60
N GLY A 90 2.85 -10.23 -14.74
CA GLY A 90 3.04 -8.83 -14.35
C GLY A 90 2.17 -7.83 -15.11
N ARG A 91 1.64 -8.18 -16.28
CA ARG A 91 0.72 -7.33 -17.05
C ARG A 91 -0.59 -7.06 -16.30
N PHE A 92 -1.01 -8.02 -15.47
CA PHE A 92 -2.22 -7.93 -14.65
C PHE A 92 -1.92 -7.47 -13.22
N ARG A 93 -0.67 -7.13 -12.89
CA ARG A 93 -0.31 -6.49 -11.62
C ARG A 93 -0.25 -4.97 -11.80
N THR A 94 -1.36 -4.37 -12.21
CA THR A 94 -1.43 -2.91 -12.42
C THR A 94 -1.31 -2.17 -11.08
N ALA A 95 -0.52 -1.09 -11.07
CA ALA A 95 -0.34 -0.28 -9.88
C ALA A 95 -1.62 0.48 -9.49
N VAL A 96 -1.67 0.87 -8.22
CA VAL A 96 -2.68 1.70 -7.52
C VAL A 96 -3.26 2.82 -8.40
N PRO A 97 -4.58 3.14 -8.33
CA PRO A 97 -5.55 2.84 -7.26
C PRO A 97 -6.34 1.55 -7.41
N LYS A 98 -6.30 0.91 -8.57
CA LYS A 98 -7.05 -0.31 -8.85
C LYS A 98 -6.08 -1.46 -8.98
N LEU A 99 -5.52 -1.91 -7.85
CA LEU A 99 -4.84 -3.20 -7.85
C LEU A 99 -5.89 -4.27 -8.16
N GLU A 100 -5.98 -4.62 -9.43
CA GLU A 100 -6.89 -5.58 -10.04
C GLU A 100 -6.03 -6.75 -10.46
N LEU A 101 -5.99 -7.81 -9.65
CA LEU A 101 -5.18 -9.00 -9.96
C LEU A 101 -5.85 -9.90 -11.00
N ALA A 102 -7.16 -9.74 -11.18
CA ALA A 102 -7.94 -10.55 -12.10
C ALA A 102 -7.69 -10.06 -13.53
N PRO A 103 -7.29 -10.94 -14.45
CA PRO A 103 -7.25 -10.62 -15.87
C PRO A 103 -8.63 -10.16 -16.37
N PRO A 104 -8.68 -9.30 -17.40
CA PRO A 104 -9.92 -9.00 -18.10
C PRO A 104 -10.65 -10.29 -18.56
N PRO A 105 -11.97 -10.23 -18.83
CA PRO A 105 -12.69 -11.35 -19.42
C PRO A 105 -12.00 -11.87 -20.68
N LYS A 106 -11.87 -13.20 -20.82
CA LYS A 106 -11.20 -13.92 -21.92
C LYS A 106 -9.67 -13.82 -21.97
N GLU A 107 -9.05 -13.11 -21.02
CA GLU A 107 -7.58 -13.02 -20.91
C GLU A 107 -7.01 -13.90 -19.79
N ASP A 108 -7.86 -14.61 -19.06
CA ASP A 108 -7.40 -15.63 -18.13
C ASP A 108 -6.75 -16.78 -18.89
N GLN A 109 -5.62 -17.29 -18.39
CA GLN A 109 -4.85 -18.33 -19.08
C GLN A 109 -5.69 -19.58 -19.41
N TYR A 110 -6.61 -19.98 -18.53
CA TYR A 110 -7.44 -21.17 -18.75
C TYR A 110 -8.58 -20.87 -19.74
N GLU A 111 -9.10 -19.64 -19.75
CA GLU A 111 -10.09 -19.20 -20.74
C GLU A 111 -9.50 -19.11 -22.15
N VAL A 112 -8.26 -18.61 -22.25
CA VAL A 112 -7.53 -18.54 -23.52
C VAL A 112 -7.35 -19.95 -24.08
N VAL A 113 -6.94 -20.91 -23.26
CA VAL A 113 -6.79 -22.31 -23.70
C VAL A 113 -8.13 -22.92 -24.10
N ALA A 114 -9.18 -22.75 -23.30
CA ALA A 114 -10.52 -23.26 -23.63
C ALA A 114 -11.03 -22.68 -24.96
N SER A 115 -10.84 -21.37 -25.18
CA SER A 115 -11.22 -20.69 -26.41
C SER A 115 -10.42 -21.22 -27.61
N CYS A 116 -9.10 -21.35 -27.47
CA CYS A 116 -8.25 -21.91 -28.53
C CYS A 116 -8.63 -23.34 -28.92
N LEU A 117 -8.98 -24.19 -27.94
CA LEU A 117 -9.43 -25.55 -28.21
C LEU A 117 -10.81 -25.58 -28.88
N THR A 118 -11.69 -24.65 -28.53
CA THR A 118 -13.05 -24.57 -29.10
C THR A 118 -13.02 -24.03 -30.53
N ASP A 119 -12.21 -23.00 -30.79
CA ASP A 119 -12.18 -22.33 -32.10
C ASP A 119 -11.37 -23.11 -33.14
N ASN A 120 -10.45 -23.98 -32.70
CA ASN A 120 -9.58 -24.74 -33.58
C ASN A 120 -10.16 -26.13 -33.91
N LYS A 121 -10.77 -26.22 -35.10
CA LYS A 121 -11.38 -27.45 -35.63
C LYS A 121 -10.41 -28.63 -35.79
N THR A 122 -9.10 -28.38 -35.84
CA THR A 122 -8.08 -29.45 -35.92
C THR A 122 -8.12 -30.40 -34.73
N PHE A 123 -8.67 -29.98 -33.59
CA PHE A 123 -8.73 -30.80 -32.39
C PHE A 123 -10.09 -31.49 -32.14
N GLU A 124 -11.11 -31.23 -32.95
CA GLU A 124 -12.47 -31.75 -32.74
C GLU A 124 -12.54 -33.29 -32.77
N ASP A 125 -11.69 -33.92 -33.58
CA ASP A 125 -11.66 -35.37 -33.77
C ASP A 125 -10.97 -36.11 -32.60
N TYR A 126 -10.33 -35.39 -31.66
CA TYR A 126 -9.72 -36.02 -30.50
C TYR A 126 -10.79 -36.49 -29.52
N ARG A 127 -10.68 -37.76 -29.12
CA ARG A 127 -11.66 -38.44 -28.24
C ARG A 127 -11.96 -37.69 -26.94
N ASN A 128 -11.00 -36.92 -26.42
CA ASN A 128 -11.13 -36.17 -25.16
C ASN A 128 -11.31 -34.66 -25.36
N HIS A 129 -11.50 -34.16 -26.58
CA HIS A 129 -11.60 -32.72 -26.87
C HIS A 129 -12.62 -31.98 -25.99
N LYS A 130 -13.87 -32.45 -26.00
CA LYS A 130 -14.95 -31.85 -25.19
C LYS A 130 -14.65 -31.89 -23.69
N GLN A 131 -14.04 -32.97 -23.21
CA GLN A 131 -13.66 -33.12 -21.80
C GLN A 131 -12.59 -32.08 -21.42
N GLN A 132 -11.59 -31.89 -22.29
CA GLN A 132 -10.52 -30.92 -22.09
C GLN A 132 -11.05 -29.49 -22.11
N VAL A 133 -11.91 -29.13 -23.06
CA VAL A 133 -12.56 -27.80 -23.09
C VAL A 133 -13.29 -27.54 -21.77
N THR A 134 -14.16 -28.46 -21.34
CA THR A 134 -14.91 -28.32 -20.08
C THR A 134 -14.00 -28.27 -18.85
N LEU A 135 -12.88 -28.99 -18.84
CA LEU A 135 -11.89 -28.93 -17.76
C LEU A 135 -11.28 -27.52 -17.67
N TYR A 136 -10.82 -26.96 -18.78
CA TYR A 136 -10.23 -25.62 -18.81
C TYR A 136 -11.24 -24.53 -18.43
N GLU A 137 -12.51 -24.66 -18.83
CA GLU A 137 -13.59 -23.76 -18.40
C GLU A 137 -13.79 -23.79 -16.86
N LYS A 138 -13.76 -24.97 -16.25
CA LYS A 138 -13.87 -25.11 -14.79
C LYS A 138 -12.65 -24.54 -14.07
N GLN A 139 -11.46 -24.77 -14.61
CA GLN A 139 -10.21 -24.21 -14.08
C GLN A 139 -10.21 -22.67 -14.14
N ALA A 140 -10.71 -22.09 -15.23
CA ALA A 140 -10.88 -20.63 -15.37
C ALA A 140 -11.76 -20.04 -14.27
N ILE A 141 -12.92 -20.67 -14.00
CA ILE A 141 -13.85 -20.22 -12.94
C ILE A 141 -13.16 -20.24 -11.57
N GLU A 142 -12.49 -21.35 -11.24
CA GLU A 142 -11.80 -21.48 -9.95
C GLU A 142 -10.60 -20.53 -9.82
N HIS A 143 -9.85 -20.30 -10.90
CA HIS A 143 -8.74 -19.36 -10.90
C HIS A 143 -9.22 -17.91 -10.70
N ARG A 144 -10.27 -17.48 -11.40
CA ARG A 144 -10.86 -16.15 -11.19
C ARG A 144 -11.36 -15.95 -9.75
N GLU A 145 -12.02 -16.96 -9.19
CA GLU A 145 -12.48 -16.92 -7.81
C GLU A 145 -11.31 -16.87 -6.82
N TYR A 146 -10.23 -17.62 -7.07
CA TYR A 146 -9.00 -17.54 -6.29
C TYR A 146 -8.41 -16.13 -6.29
N LEU A 147 -8.19 -15.53 -7.47
CA LEU A 147 -7.63 -14.18 -7.59
C LEU A 147 -8.48 -13.15 -6.82
N ARG A 148 -9.81 -13.26 -6.90
CA ARG A 148 -10.74 -12.39 -6.17
C ARG A 148 -10.61 -12.55 -4.65
N ARG A 149 -10.53 -13.79 -4.15
CA ARG A 149 -10.43 -14.09 -2.72
C ARG A 149 -9.05 -13.74 -2.15
N ALA A 150 -7.98 -14.11 -2.84
CA ALA A 150 -6.61 -13.76 -2.46
C ALA A 150 -6.43 -12.25 -2.36
N ARG A 151 -6.97 -11.47 -3.32
CA ARG A 151 -6.96 -10.01 -3.26
C ARG A 151 -7.72 -9.45 -2.05
N ARG A 152 -8.86 -10.04 -1.68
CA ARG A 152 -9.64 -9.62 -0.51
C ARG A 152 -8.94 -9.97 0.79
N ALA A 153 -8.28 -11.13 0.85
CA ALA A 153 -7.53 -11.56 2.03
C ALA A 153 -6.38 -10.59 2.37
N LEU A 154 -5.78 -9.93 1.38
CA LEU A 154 -4.67 -8.98 1.57
C LEU A 154 -5.12 -7.52 1.78
N HIS A 155 -6.39 -7.29 2.12
CA HIS A 155 -6.96 -5.95 2.16
C HIS A 155 -6.30 -5.04 3.20
N ASN A 156 -6.08 -5.50 4.43
CA ASN A 156 -5.58 -4.66 5.51
C ASN A 156 -4.11 -4.28 5.25
N ILE A 157 -3.30 -5.25 4.82
CA ILE A 157 -1.90 -5.00 4.40
C ILE A 157 -1.87 -3.92 3.31
N ARG A 158 -2.71 -4.07 2.29
CA ARG A 158 -2.78 -3.10 1.18
C ARG A 158 -3.17 -1.71 1.66
N THR A 159 -4.24 -1.60 2.44
CA THR A 159 -4.74 -0.32 2.95
C THR A 159 -3.68 0.35 3.82
N PHE A 160 -3.01 -0.39 4.69
CA PHE A 160 -1.97 0.14 5.56
C PHE A 160 -0.76 0.68 4.79
N VAL A 161 -0.26 -0.10 3.82
CA VAL A 161 0.87 0.28 2.97
C VAL A 161 0.55 1.54 2.14
N GLN A 162 -0.66 1.59 1.58
CA GLN A 162 -1.05 2.66 0.65
C GLN A 162 -1.53 3.93 1.33
N HIS A 163 -2.12 3.84 2.52
CA HIS A 163 -2.81 4.94 3.17
C HIS A 163 -2.34 5.15 4.61
N ASP A 164 -2.65 4.22 5.52
CA ASP A 164 -2.61 4.49 6.96
C ASP A 164 -1.21 4.88 7.45
N TYR A 165 -0.17 4.24 6.91
CA TYR A 165 1.19 4.64 7.23
C TYR A 165 1.49 6.09 6.87
N TRP A 166 1.05 6.54 5.69
CA TRP A 166 1.36 7.90 5.23
C TRP A 166 0.63 8.94 6.08
N VAL A 167 -0.58 8.63 6.53
CA VAL A 167 -1.31 9.45 7.49
C VAL A 167 -0.53 9.57 8.79
N ILE A 168 -0.07 8.44 9.34
CA ILE A 168 0.71 8.42 10.58
C ILE A 168 2.05 9.17 10.43
N ALA A 169 2.75 8.98 9.31
CA ALA A 169 4.00 9.67 9.01
C ALA A 169 3.80 11.20 8.92
N LEU A 170 2.67 11.64 8.33
CA LEU A 170 2.30 13.05 8.28
C LEU A 170 2.03 13.61 9.69
N GLN A 171 1.25 12.89 10.50
CA GLN A 171 0.96 13.28 11.89
C GLN A 171 2.24 13.43 12.73
N ARG A 172 3.22 12.54 12.55
CA ARG A 172 4.52 12.62 13.23
C ARG A 172 5.35 13.80 12.78
N THR A 173 5.33 14.12 11.49
CA THR A 173 6.01 15.30 10.94
C THR A 173 5.39 16.59 11.49
N GLU A 174 4.06 16.64 11.57
CA GLU A 174 3.34 17.77 12.17
C GLU A 174 3.66 17.93 13.65
N LEU A 175 3.73 16.82 14.41
CA LEU A 175 4.15 16.82 15.80
C LEU A 175 5.57 17.39 15.97
N ASP A 176 6.50 17.01 15.09
CA ASP A 176 7.87 17.55 15.11
C ASP A 176 7.93 19.06 14.80
N SER A 177 7.06 19.55 13.91
CA SER A 177 6.90 20.98 13.63
C SER A 177 6.41 21.74 14.86
N LEU A 178 5.30 21.27 15.44
CA LEU A 178 4.69 21.89 16.63
C LEU A 178 5.62 21.87 17.83
N ARG A 179 6.41 20.80 17.98
CA ARG A 179 7.48 20.74 18.98
C ARG A 179 8.51 21.84 18.78
N SER A 180 8.98 22.01 17.55
CA SER A 180 10.00 23.02 17.22
C SER A 180 9.47 24.44 17.45
N GLU A 181 8.21 24.69 17.09
CA GLU A 181 7.53 25.98 17.35
C GLU A 181 7.37 26.25 18.84
N MET A 182 6.97 25.24 19.62
CA MET A 182 6.87 25.34 21.09
C MET A 182 8.23 25.61 21.73
N ASP A 183 9.28 24.87 21.34
CA ASP A 183 10.64 25.03 21.85
C ASP A 183 11.17 26.45 21.55
N PHE A 184 10.91 26.95 20.34
CA PHE A 184 11.25 28.32 19.96
C PHE A 184 10.50 29.36 20.81
N ALA A 185 9.18 29.22 20.96
CA ALA A 185 8.37 30.13 21.78
C ALA A 185 8.80 30.13 23.25
N LYS A 186 9.21 28.97 23.77
CA LYS A 186 9.76 28.83 25.13
C LYS A 186 11.09 29.59 25.27
N ALA A 187 11.99 29.45 24.30
CA ALA A 187 13.28 30.14 24.31
C ALA A 187 13.10 31.67 24.18
N ASP A 188 12.19 32.13 23.31
CA ASP A 188 11.89 33.55 23.11
C ASP A 188 11.24 34.19 24.35
N LEU A 189 10.39 33.46 25.05
CA LEU A 189 9.86 33.88 26.36
C LEU A 189 10.97 33.97 27.42
N ALA A 190 11.89 33.00 27.47
CA ALA A 190 12.97 32.99 28.44
C ALA A 190 14.01 34.12 28.21
N ALA A 191 14.17 34.56 26.97
CA ALA A 191 15.07 35.66 26.61
C ALA A 191 14.46 37.06 26.87
N GLU A 192 13.14 37.14 27.08
CA GLU A 192 12.44 38.41 27.26
C GLU A 192 12.66 38.99 28.65
N LYS A 193 12.96 40.29 28.72
CA LYS A 193 13.26 41.01 29.96
C LYS A 193 12.19 42.04 30.31
N GLU A 194 11.36 42.43 29.36
CA GLU A 194 10.30 43.41 29.56
C GLU A 194 8.98 42.73 29.95
N GLU A 195 8.43 43.10 31.11
CA GLU A 195 7.25 42.45 31.69
C GLU A 195 6.00 42.49 30.78
N GLN A 196 5.79 43.60 30.06
CA GLN A 196 4.64 43.75 29.16
C GLN A 196 4.75 42.85 27.92
N LEU A 197 5.96 42.71 27.37
CA LEU A 197 6.24 41.81 26.24
C LEU A 197 6.28 40.35 26.69
N ALA A 198 6.75 40.07 27.91
CA ALA A 198 6.76 38.74 28.50
C ALA A 198 5.34 38.17 28.62
N GLU A 199 4.34 38.99 28.99
CA GLU A 199 2.94 38.54 29.05
C GLU A 199 2.38 38.18 27.66
N GLN A 200 2.74 38.94 26.62
CA GLN A 200 2.35 38.60 25.25
C GLN A 200 3.01 37.29 24.78
N LYS A 201 4.31 37.14 25.02
CA LYS A 201 5.07 35.91 24.69
C LYS A 201 4.58 34.70 25.48
N ARG A 202 4.15 34.87 26.73
CA ARG A 202 3.54 33.80 27.55
C ARG A 202 2.28 33.25 26.90
N LYS A 203 1.43 34.11 26.31
CA LYS A 203 0.24 33.69 25.55
C LYS A 203 0.60 32.91 24.30
N ILE A 204 1.64 33.34 23.58
CA ILE A 204 2.15 32.64 22.38
C ILE A 204 2.68 31.25 22.76
N TYR A 205 3.53 31.16 23.79
CA TYR A 205 4.04 29.89 24.30
C TYR A 205 2.91 28.95 24.72
N LYS A 206 1.92 29.45 25.50
CA LYS A 206 0.78 28.64 25.93
C LYS A 206 0.02 28.05 24.74
N LYS A 207 -0.26 28.87 23.72
CA LYS A 207 -0.94 28.40 22.51
C LYS A 207 -0.14 27.32 21.76
N ALA A 208 1.19 27.49 21.65
CA ALA A 208 2.05 26.50 21.02
C ALA A 208 2.14 25.20 21.83
N ALA A 209 2.20 25.30 23.16
CA ALA A 209 2.19 24.16 24.07
C ALA A 209 0.87 23.38 23.98
N ASP A 210 -0.27 24.06 24.03
CA ASP A 210 -1.60 23.42 23.92
C ASP A 210 -1.73 22.66 22.57
N ALA A 211 -1.26 23.25 21.47
CA ALA A 211 -1.27 22.62 20.15
C ALA A 211 -0.33 21.40 20.08
N TYR A 212 0.87 21.50 20.64
CA TYR A 212 1.82 20.40 20.73
C TYR A 212 1.25 19.24 21.57
N GLU A 213 0.68 19.54 22.74
CA GLU A 213 0.10 18.53 23.64
C GLU A 213 -1.08 17.80 22.99
N GLN A 214 -1.96 18.53 22.31
CA GLN A 214 -3.05 17.93 21.55
C GLN A 214 -2.53 16.97 20.48
N LYS A 215 -1.54 17.42 19.67
CA LYS A 215 -0.97 16.57 18.61
C LYS A 215 -0.20 15.37 19.19
N LEU A 216 0.49 15.57 20.30
CA LEU A 216 1.20 14.51 21.01
C LEU A 216 0.24 13.42 21.47
N ALA A 217 -0.93 13.80 22.00
CA ALA A 217 -1.97 12.86 22.39
C ALA A 217 -2.52 12.07 21.19
N GLU A 218 -2.80 12.75 20.06
CA GLU A 218 -3.26 12.10 18.81
C GLU A 218 -2.25 11.07 18.31
N VAL A 219 -0.98 11.46 18.15
CA VAL A 219 0.09 10.57 17.67
C VAL A 219 0.31 9.41 18.63
N THR A 220 0.30 9.67 19.93
CA THR A 220 0.44 8.61 20.95
C THR A 220 -0.70 7.60 20.85
N SER A 221 -1.93 8.05 20.62
CA SER A 221 -3.07 7.16 20.39
C SER A 221 -2.88 6.31 19.14
N SER A 222 -2.53 6.92 18.00
CA SER A 222 -2.24 6.19 16.75
C SER A 222 -1.13 5.14 16.92
N MET A 223 -0.08 5.47 17.68
CA MET A 223 1.02 4.55 18.00
C MET A 223 0.57 3.39 18.90
N ASN A 224 -0.32 3.63 19.85
CA ASN A 224 -0.87 2.57 20.70
C ASN A 224 -1.79 1.61 19.94
N ASP A 225 -2.38 2.04 18.82
CA ASP A 225 -3.21 1.19 17.96
C ASP A 225 -2.39 0.33 16.98
N PHE A 226 -1.12 0.66 16.78
CA PHE A 226 -0.23 -0.06 15.86
C PHE A 226 -0.17 -1.60 16.08
N PRO A 227 -0.13 -2.14 17.32
CA PRO A 227 -0.21 -3.58 17.54
C PRO A 227 -1.48 -4.24 16.97
N LYS A 228 -2.60 -3.51 16.87
CA LYS A 228 -3.84 -4.01 16.25
C LYS A 228 -3.65 -4.21 14.75
N HIS A 229 -3.02 -3.25 14.06
CA HIS A 229 -2.67 -3.40 12.64
C HIS A 229 -1.79 -4.63 12.39
N ARG A 230 -0.77 -4.85 13.23
CA ARG A 230 0.10 -6.04 13.10
C ARG A 230 -0.69 -7.35 13.19
N LYS A 231 -1.64 -7.44 14.14
CA LYS A 231 -2.52 -8.61 14.27
C LYS A 231 -3.39 -8.82 13.03
N SER A 232 -3.96 -7.75 12.49
CA SER A 232 -4.75 -7.82 11.25
C SER A 232 -3.90 -8.27 10.05
N HIS A 233 -2.66 -7.78 9.93
CA HIS A 233 -1.76 -8.20 8.85
C HIS A 233 -1.39 -9.69 8.94
N VAL A 234 -1.19 -10.23 10.15
CA VAL A 234 -0.99 -11.68 10.33
C VAL A 234 -2.23 -12.46 9.90
N ALA A 235 -3.42 -11.98 10.26
CA ALA A 235 -4.68 -12.60 9.85
C ALA A 235 -4.84 -12.61 8.32
N ASP A 236 -4.49 -11.52 7.64
CA ASP A 236 -4.49 -11.41 6.17
C ASP A 236 -3.60 -12.49 5.52
N VAL A 237 -2.37 -12.67 6.00
CA VAL A 237 -1.43 -13.68 5.48
C VAL A 237 -1.97 -15.10 5.68
N LEU A 238 -2.52 -15.37 6.87
CA LEU A 238 -3.11 -16.68 7.16
C LEU A 238 -4.33 -16.97 6.28
N GLU A 239 -5.18 -15.98 6.05
CA GLU A 239 -6.34 -16.13 5.18
C GLU A 239 -5.96 -16.29 3.71
N TRP A 240 -4.96 -15.54 3.26
CA TRP A 240 -4.36 -15.72 1.94
C TRP A 240 -3.82 -17.15 1.76
N ALA A 241 -3.04 -17.66 2.72
CA ALA A 241 -2.48 -19.01 2.65
C ALA A 241 -3.57 -20.10 2.62
N LYS A 242 -4.64 -19.95 3.40
CA LYS A 242 -5.80 -20.85 3.35
C LYS A 242 -6.49 -20.80 1.98
N CYS A 243 -6.67 -19.62 1.42
CA CYS A 243 -7.26 -19.42 0.10
C CYS A 243 -6.41 -20.08 -0.99
N THR A 244 -5.09 -19.86 -0.98
CA THR A 244 -4.14 -20.47 -1.92
C THR A 244 -4.14 -21.98 -1.82
N ARG A 245 -4.10 -22.54 -0.60
CA ARG A 245 -4.21 -24.00 -0.40
C ARG A 245 -5.52 -24.54 -0.97
N SER A 246 -6.65 -23.93 -0.62
CA SER A 246 -7.96 -24.37 -1.09
C SER A 246 -8.08 -24.31 -2.62
N TYR A 247 -7.45 -23.32 -3.27
CA TYR A 247 -7.38 -23.24 -4.72
C TYR A 247 -6.60 -24.43 -5.30
N HIS A 248 -5.40 -24.71 -4.79
CA HIS A 248 -4.61 -25.85 -5.27
C HIS A 248 -5.29 -27.20 -5.04
N ASP A 249 -5.96 -27.40 -3.90
CA ASP A 249 -6.72 -28.63 -3.62
C ASP A 249 -7.86 -28.83 -4.64
N LYS A 250 -8.59 -27.76 -4.95
CA LYS A 250 -9.67 -27.78 -5.96
C LYS A 250 -9.13 -28.02 -7.37
N MET A 251 -8.03 -27.37 -7.74
CA MET A 251 -7.39 -27.56 -9.04
C MET A 251 -6.88 -29.00 -9.21
N ALA A 252 -6.27 -29.56 -8.16
CA ALA A 252 -5.85 -30.96 -8.12
C ALA A 252 -7.05 -31.90 -8.27
N LYS A 253 -8.16 -31.62 -7.58
CA LYS A 253 -9.40 -32.41 -7.73
C LYS A 253 -9.96 -32.34 -9.16
N LEU A 254 -10.01 -31.15 -9.77
CA LEU A 254 -10.46 -31.01 -11.16
C LEU A 254 -9.62 -31.85 -12.13
N LEU A 255 -8.29 -31.90 -11.90
CA LEU A 255 -7.39 -32.73 -12.69
C LEU A 255 -7.56 -34.23 -12.41
N GLY A 256 -7.73 -34.63 -11.14
CA GLY A 256 -7.93 -36.02 -10.74
C GLY A 256 -9.27 -36.60 -11.21
N ASP A 257 -10.34 -35.83 -11.14
CA ASP A 257 -11.68 -36.23 -11.60
C ASP A 257 -11.73 -36.44 -13.14
N ASP A 258 -10.83 -35.79 -13.90
CA ASP A 258 -10.70 -36.00 -15.36
C ASP A 258 -9.87 -37.26 -15.69
N VAL A 259 -8.98 -37.68 -14.79
CA VAL A 259 -8.19 -38.93 -14.92
C VAL A 259 -9.02 -40.16 -14.58
N VAL A 260 -9.86 -40.11 -13.54
CA VAL A 260 -10.68 -41.26 -13.09
C VAL A 260 -11.82 -41.59 -14.06
N LYS A 261 -12.24 -40.65 -14.93
CA LYS A 261 -13.24 -40.93 -15.99
C LYS A 261 -12.68 -41.64 -17.22
N LYS A 262 -11.41 -42.07 -17.18
CA LYS A 262 -10.75 -42.79 -18.28
C LYS A 262 -10.72 -44.32 -18.12
N ASP A 263 -11.27 -44.85 -17.04
CA ASP A 263 -11.52 -46.30 -16.84
C ASP A 263 -13.00 -46.64 -17.05
#